data_AF-A0A1H7UC14-F1
#
_entry.id   AF-A0A1H7UC14-F1
#
_cell.length_a   1.000
_cell.length_b   1.000
_cell.length_c   1.000
_cell.angle_alpha   90.00
_cell.angle_beta   90.00
_cell.angle_gamma   90.00
#
_symmetry.space_group_name_H-M   'P 1'
#
loop_
_entity.id
_entity.type
_entity.pdbx_description
1 polymer ?
#
loop_
_entity_poly.entity_id
_entity_poly.type
_entity_poly.pdbx_seq_one_letter_code
_entity_poly.pdbx_strand_id
1 'polypeptide(L)'
;MKTAIVFALLVAGWNVSPCQTVLQTLESDSVLEGYIADMKREISLERPLMNTQKIYRIWTGFQVVELELLNDSSVNGRVVNFIAKNDKKGIKKKLLSDSRTISQKTVSRLIEDLNTANIEEIKDATHIPGYPIGFDGTQYIFEVFTNNRYRLYAYWEPLNDHYAKPDVPDVANVRKILHRLHEELGLWESFITFRDSLPPGNYSYGGINMIKLKDKIN
;
A
#
# COMPACT_ATOMS: atom_id res chain seq x y z
N MET A 1 -14.98 -1.77 19.90
CA MET A 1 -14.28 -2.46 21.02
C MET A 1 -12.85 -2.68 20.56
N LYS A 2 -11.88 -1.88 21.02
CA LYS A 2 -10.47 -2.01 20.63
C LYS A 2 -9.82 -3.07 21.51
N THR A 3 -9.30 -4.14 20.91
CA THR A 3 -8.56 -5.18 21.63
C THR A 3 -7.07 -4.89 21.48
N ALA A 4 -6.43 -4.36 22.51
CA ALA A 4 -4.97 -4.31 22.56
C ALA A 4 -4.47 -5.71 22.92
N ILE A 5 -3.85 -6.41 21.98
CA ILE A 5 -3.20 -7.70 22.26
C ILE A 5 -1.71 -7.44 22.49
N VAL A 6 -1.27 -7.64 23.72
CA VAL A 6 0.15 -7.57 24.11
C VAL A 6 0.74 -8.97 23.98
N PHE A 7 1.67 -9.18 23.05
CA PHE A 7 2.47 -10.40 23.00
C PHE A 7 3.74 -10.21 23.83
N ALA A 8 3.83 -10.90 24.97
CA ALA A 8 5.06 -11.05 25.73
C ALA A 8 5.65 -12.44 25.46
N LEU A 9 6.78 -12.50 24.77
CA LEU A 9 7.58 -13.72 24.66
C LEU A 9 8.50 -13.81 25.89
N LEU A 10 8.14 -14.69 26.83
CA LEU A 10 8.98 -15.05 27.96
C LEU A 10 10.03 -16.07 27.50
N VAL A 11 11.28 -15.64 27.35
CA VAL A 11 12.41 -16.54 27.17
C VAL A 11 12.99 -16.83 28.54
N ALA A 12 12.70 -18.02 29.08
CA ALA A 12 13.32 -18.50 30.29
C ALA A 12 14.71 -19.07 29.96
N GLY A 13 15.75 -18.38 30.44
CA GLY A 13 17.05 -18.97 30.73
C GLY A 13 18.17 -18.66 29.74
N TRP A 14 19.32 -18.34 30.34
CA TRP A 14 20.68 -18.28 29.81
C TRP A 14 21.07 -16.97 29.11
N ASN A 15 21.88 -16.20 29.86
CA ASN A 15 22.66 -15.01 29.50
C ASN A 15 22.85 -14.77 28.00
N VAL A 16 21.99 -13.93 27.43
CA VAL A 16 22.27 -13.17 26.21
C VAL A 16 21.96 -11.72 26.53
N SER A 17 22.85 -10.80 26.09
CA SER A 17 22.69 -9.35 26.23
C SER A 17 21.25 -8.90 25.96
N PRO A 18 20.75 -7.86 26.65
CA PRO A 18 19.36 -7.44 26.50
C PRO A 18 19.13 -6.94 25.08
N CYS A 19 18.65 -7.82 24.21
CA CYS A 19 18.03 -7.45 22.95
C CYS A 19 16.76 -6.69 23.35
N GLN A 20 16.76 -5.38 23.10
CA GLN A 20 15.60 -4.53 23.35
C GLN A 20 14.39 -5.14 22.65
N THR A 21 13.44 -5.64 23.42
CA THR A 21 12.10 -5.97 22.95
C THR A 21 11.46 -4.66 22.47
N VAL A 22 11.43 -4.46 21.16
CA VAL A 22 10.75 -3.33 20.54
C VAL A 22 9.24 -3.55 20.70
N LEU A 23 8.63 -2.78 21.60
CA LEU A 23 7.18 -2.69 21.73
C LEU A 23 6.62 -2.04 20.46
N GLN A 24 6.08 -2.85 19.56
CA GLN A 24 5.32 -2.35 18.41
C GLN A 24 3.91 -1.96 18.87
N THR A 25 3.56 -0.69 18.72
CA THR A 25 2.17 -0.25 18.88
C THR A 25 1.43 -0.55 17.57
N LEU A 26 0.43 -1.44 17.61
CA LEU A 26 -0.42 -1.76 16.47
C LEU A 26 -1.64 -0.85 16.46
N GLU A 27 -1.72 0.02 15.46
CA GLU A 27 -2.93 0.75 15.10
C GLU A 27 -3.38 0.29 13.73
N SER A 28 -4.10 -0.84 13.70
CA SER A 28 -4.56 -1.44 12.46
C SER A 28 -6.03 -1.83 12.52
N ASP A 29 -6.72 -1.62 11.41
CA ASP A 29 -8.04 -2.19 11.16
C ASP A 29 -7.85 -3.63 10.65
N SER A 30 -8.40 -4.61 11.38
CA SER A 30 -8.29 -6.03 11.04
C SER A 30 -8.88 -6.37 9.66
N VAL A 31 -9.83 -5.56 9.17
CA VAL A 31 -10.40 -5.70 7.82
C VAL A 31 -9.37 -5.30 6.76
N LEU A 32 -8.68 -4.17 6.96
CA LEU A 32 -7.62 -3.71 6.04
C LEU A 32 -6.44 -4.67 6.04
N GLU A 33 -6.02 -5.16 7.21
CA GLU A 33 -4.96 -6.16 7.32
C GLU A 33 -5.29 -7.42 6.52
N GLY A 34 -6.50 -7.97 6.72
CA GLY A 34 -6.96 -9.15 5.98
C GLY A 34 -6.97 -8.91 4.47
N TYR A 35 -7.41 -7.72 4.04
CA TYR A 35 -7.44 -7.35 2.62
C TYR A 35 -6.05 -7.36 1.98
N ILE A 36 -5.03 -6.77 2.61
CA ILE A 36 -3.69 -6.67 2.02
C ILE A 36 -2.79 -7.89 2.32
N ALA A 37 -3.10 -8.73 3.31
CA ALA A 37 -2.25 -9.85 3.73
C ALA A 37 -2.03 -10.90 2.62
N ASP A 38 -3.09 -11.31 1.94
CA ASP A 38 -3.00 -12.30 0.88
C ASP A 38 -2.23 -11.75 -0.33
N MET A 39 -2.48 -10.48 -0.69
CA MET A 39 -1.77 -9.80 -1.77
C MET A 39 -0.27 -9.68 -1.48
N LYS A 40 0.11 -9.27 -0.26
CA LYS A 40 1.51 -9.14 0.17
C LYS A 40 2.31 -10.40 -0.08
N ARG A 41 1.75 -11.56 0.30
CA ARG A 41 2.38 -12.87 0.10
C ARG A 41 2.53 -13.20 -1.39
N GLU A 42 1.49 -12.95 -2.19
CA GLU A 42 1.51 -13.30 -3.62
C GLU A 42 2.43 -12.40 -4.47
N ILE A 43 2.65 -11.14 -4.07
CA ILE A 43 3.56 -10.21 -4.79
C ILE A 43 4.92 -10.02 -4.12
N SER A 44 5.28 -10.91 -3.18
CA SER A 44 6.57 -10.90 -2.50
C SER A 44 6.90 -9.57 -1.80
N LEU A 45 5.89 -8.94 -1.21
CA LEU A 45 6.02 -7.82 -0.27
C LEU A 45 6.05 -8.36 1.17
N GLU A 46 7.06 -9.18 1.46
CA GLU A 46 7.24 -9.70 2.81
C GLU A 46 7.90 -8.66 3.74
N ARG A 47 8.09 -9.05 5.01
CA ARG A 47 8.40 -8.18 6.14
C ARG A 47 9.64 -7.29 5.90
N PRO A 48 9.69 -6.12 6.58
CA PRO A 48 10.87 -5.25 6.57
C PRO A 48 12.15 -6.04 6.83
N LEU A 49 13.21 -5.73 6.09
CA LEU A 49 14.55 -6.23 6.40
C LEU A 49 14.93 -5.76 7.81
N MET A 50 15.78 -6.52 8.52
CA MET A 50 16.18 -6.19 9.91
C MET A 50 16.80 -4.79 10.07
N ASN A 51 17.20 -4.17 8.97
CA ASN A 51 17.85 -2.87 8.94
C ASN A 51 16.92 -1.76 8.44
N THR A 52 15.63 -1.98 8.24
CA THR A 52 14.74 -0.95 7.68
C THR A 52 14.19 -0.04 8.76
N GLN A 53 14.50 1.26 8.70
CA GLN A 53 14.00 2.27 9.65
C GLN A 53 12.53 2.62 9.41
N LYS A 54 12.15 2.81 8.14
CA LYS A 54 10.78 3.16 7.75
C LYS A 54 10.38 2.48 6.45
N ILE A 55 9.12 2.08 6.35
CA ILE A 55 8.47 1.64 5.11
C ILE A 55 7.15 2.36 4.97
N TYR A 56 6.95 2.96 3.80
CA TYR A 56 5.66 3.47 3.36
C TYR A 56 5.19 2.64 2.19
N ARG A 57 4.01 2.02 2.33
CA ARG A 57 3.33 1.31 1.26
C ARG A 57 1.98 1.96 1.02
N ILE A 58 1.79 2.48 -0.18
CA ILE A 58 0.53 3.10 -0.61
C ILE A 58 -0.13 2.16 -1.60
N TRP A 59 -1.21 1.53 -1.18
CA TRP A 59 -1.92 0.49 -1.91
C TRP A 59 -3.17 1.06 -2.60
N THR A 60 -3.44 0.52 -3.78
CA THR A 60 -4.75 0.52 -4.42
C THR A 60 -5.18 -0.93 -4.68
N GLY A 61 -6.34 -1.16 -5.29
CA GLY A 61 -6.81 -2.50 -5.65
C GLY A 61 -6.05 -3.18 -6.80
N PHE A 62 -4.98 -2.57 -7.33
CA PHE A 62 -4.23 -3.10 -8.47
C PHE A 62 -2.75 -2.65 -8.54
N GLN A 63 -2.31 -1.85 -7.57
CA GLN A 63 -0.96 -1.32 -7.54
C GLN A 63 -0.54 -1.00 -6.11
N VAL A 64 0.75 -1.08 -5.84
CA VAL A 64 1.35 -0.59 -4.60
C VAL A 64 2.65 0.14 -4.89
N VAL A 65 2.81 1.29 -4.27
CA VAL A 65 4.08 2.02 -4.22
C VAL A 65 4.73 1.72 -2.88
N GLU A 66 5.93 1.15 -2.89
CA GLU A 66 6.73 0.89 -1.70
C GLU A 66 7.95 1.82 -1.69
N LEU A 67 8.12 2.55 -0.60
CA LEU A 67 9.27 3.41 -0.33
C LEU A 67 9.88 3.00 1.01
N GLU A 68 11.17 2.73 1.03
CA GLU A 68 11.90 2.25 2.19
C GLU A 68 13.03 3.23 2.53
N LEU A 69 13.13 3.58 3.81
CA LEU A 69 14.31 4.19 4.40
C LEU A 69 15.06 3.09 5.16
N LEU A 70 16.20 2.65 4.63
CA LEU A 70 17.03 1.63 5.26
C LEU A 70 17.87 2.26 6.37
N ASN A 71 18.50 3.38 6.10
CA ASN A 71 19.22 4.17 7.10
C ASN A 71 19.19 5.63 6.68
N ASP A 72 19.83 6.51 7.47
CA ASP A 72 19.86 7.95 7.27
C ASP A 72 20.33 8.41 5.87
N SER A 73 20.97 7.52 5.10
CA SER A 73 21.51 7.81 3.76
C SER A 73 21.06 6.86 2.65
N SER A 74 20.35 5.78 2.97
CA SER A 74 20.03 4.71 2.02
C SER A 74 18.54 4.48 1.92
N VAL A 75 18.05 4.60 0.69
CA VAL A 75 16.64 4.45 0.35
C VAL A 75 16.46 3.45 -0.78
N ASN A 76 15.34 2.73 -0.74
CA ASN A 76 14.88 1.86 -1.81
C ASN A 76 13.43 2.22 -2.16
N GLY A 77 13.02 1.94 -3.39
CA GLY A 77 11.63 2.06 -3.74
C GLY A 77 11.28 1.29 -4.99
N ARG A 78 10.01 0.87 -5.06
CA ARG A 78 9.46 0.19 -6.22
C ARG A 78 7.98 0.49 -6.38
N VAL A 79 7.51 0.35 -7.61
CA VAL A 79 6.09 0.22 -7.92
C VAL A 79 5.84 -1.23 -8.29
N VAL A 80 4.80 -1.84 -7.72
CA VAL A 80 4.34 -3.18 -8.07
C VAL A 80 2.92 -3.06 -8.60
N ASN A 81 2.74 -3.44 -9.87
CA ASN A 81 1.42 -3.59 -10.47
C ASN A 81 0.95 -5.03 -10.25
N PHE A 82 -0.34 -5.24 -10.06
CA PHE A 82 -0.87 -6.60 -9.92
C PHE A 82 -2.30 -6.74 -10.45
N ILE A 83 -2.58 -7.91 -11.04
CA ILE A 83 -3.88 -8.28 -11.62
C ILE A 83 -4.15 -9.75 -11.30
N ALA A 84 -5.35 -10.05 -10.80
CA ALA A 84 -5.75 -11.43 -10.58
C ALA A 84 -6.17 -12.06 -11.91
N LYS A 85 -5.57 -13.20 -12.27
CA LYS A 85 -6.06 -14.06 -13.36
C LYS A 85 -7.12 -15.01 -12.82
N ASN A 86 -8.31 -14.93 -13.41
CA ASN A 86 -9.44 -15.77 -13.05
C ASN A 86 -9.42 -17.06 -13.88
N ASP A 87 -9.60 -18.20 -13.24
CA ASP A 87 -9.87 -19.44 -13.97
C ASP A 87 -11.23 -19.39 -14.70
N LYS A 88 -11.50 -20.37 -15.57
CA LYS A 88 -12.75 -20.43 -16.34
C LYS A 88 -14.02 -20.50 -15.49
N LYS A 89 -13.90 -20.86 -14.20
CA LYS A 89 -15.02 -20.96 -13.25
C LYS A 89 -15.08 -19.77 -12.29
N GLY A 90 -14.12 -18.83 -12.35
CA GLY A 90 -13.98 -17.71 -11.43
C GLY A 90 -13.53 -18.08 -10.02
N ILE A 91 -13.06 -19.31 -9.78
CA ILE A 91 -12.86 -19.87 -8.43
C ILE A 91 -11.44 -19.65 -7.95
N LYS A 92 -10.43 -19.87 -8.79
CA LYS A 92 -9.03 -19.60 -8.45
C LYS A 92 -8.56 -18.30 -9.09
N LYS A 93 -8.06 -17.41 -8.23
CA LYS A 93 -7.33 -16.20 -8.58
C LYS A 93 -5.85 -16.50 -8.41
N LYS A 94 -5.08 -16.38 -9.48
CA LYS A 94 -3.61 -16.29 -9.39
C LYS A 94 -3.24 -14.84 -9.58
N LEU A 95 -2.52 -14.23 -8.64
CA LEU A 95 -2.02 -12.88 -8.84
C LEU A 95 -0.85 -12.90 -9.85
N LEU A 96 -0.98 -12.10 -10.89
CA LEU A 96 0.11 -11.75 -11.79
C LEU A 96 0.61 -10.39 -11.35
N SER A 97 1.92 -10.20 -11.31
CA SER A 97 2.52 -8.93 -10.95
C SER A 97 3.68 -8.57 -11.86
N ASP A 98 3.93 -7.27 -11.93
CA ASP A 98 5.12 -6.67 -12.53
C ASP A 98 5.66 -5.65 -11.54
N SER A 99 6.98 -5.47 -11.52
CA SER A 99 7.62 -4.52 -10.62
C SER A 99 8.73 -3.75 -11.30
N ARG A 100 8.81 -2.46 -10.99
CA ARG A 100 9.89 -1.58 -11.42
C ARG A 100 10.47 -0.83 -10.24
N THR A 101 11.79 -0.69 -10.24
CA THR A 101 12.53 0.09 -9.25
C THR A 101 12.34 1.59 -9.49
N ILE A 102 12.28 2.37 -8.41
CA ILE A 102 12.25 3.83 -8.42
C ILE A 102 13.68 4.32 -8.16
N SER A 103 14.12 5.35 -8.88
CA SER A 103 15.47 5.91 -8.66
C SER A 103 15.61 6.44 -7.22
N GLN A 104 16.77 6.24 -6.59
CA GLN A 104 17.00 6.70 -5.21
C GLN A 104 16.71 8.20 -5.03
N LYS A 105 17.10 9.04 -6.01
CA LYS A 105 16.82 10.48 -6.02
C LYS A 105 15.30 10.78 -5.97
N THR A 106 14.48 9.99 -6.66
CA THR A 106 13.02 10.14 -6.61
C THR A 106 12.46 9.62 -5.29
N VAL A 107 12.95 8.48 -4.80
CA VAL A 107 12.54 7.92 -3.50
C VAL A 107 12.80 8.91 -2.36
N SER A 108 14.01 9.51 -2.28
CA SER A 108 14.34 10.48 -1.24
C SER A 108 13.38 11.68 -1.25
N ARG A 109 13.08 12.23 -2.44
CA ARG A 109 12.13 13.34 -2.59
C ARG A 109 10.72 12.96 -2.16
N LEU A 110 10.25 11.77 -2.55
CA LEU A 110 8.93 11.29 -2.17
C LEU A 110 8.82 11.05 -0.65
N ILE A 111 9.87 10.51 -0.01
CA ILE A 111 9.90 10.35 1.44
C ILE A 111 9.86 11.72 2.14
N GLU A 112 10.60 12.71 1.64
CA GLU A 112 10.54 14.09 2.16
C GLU A 112 9.14 14.70 2.01
N ASP A 113 8.49 14.48 0.86
CA ASP A 113 7.11 14.90 0.63
C ASP A 113 6.17 14.23 1.65
N LEU A 114 6.28 12.93 1.89
CA LEU A 114 5.49 12.18 2.89
C LEU A 114 5.67 12.74 4.31
N ASN A 115 6.92 13.04 4.70
CA ASN A 115 7.23 13.64 6.00
C ASN A 115 6.62 15.04 6.12
N THR A 116 6.72 15.86 5.07
CA THR A 116 6.16 17.22 5.03
C THR A 116 4.64 17.21 5.12
N ALA A 117 3.99 16.18 4.54
CA ALA A 117 2.55 15.96 4.61
C ALA A 117 2.09 15.29 5.92
N ASN A 118 3.00 15.00 6.84
CA ASN A 118 2.72 14.39 8.14
C ASN A 118 1.95 13.05 8.04
N ILE A 119 2.27 12.25 7.02
CA ILE A 119 1.56 11.00 6.67
C ILE A 119 1.55 9.98 7.82
N GLU A 120 2.57 10.00 8.67
CA GLU A 120 2.65 9.10 9.83
C GLU A 120 1.53 9.36 10.87
N GLU A 121 1.01 10.59 10.93
CA GLU A 121 0.08 11.05 11.97
C GLU A 121 -1.30 11.51 11.46
N ILE A 122 -1.52 11.64 10.14
CA ILE A 122 -2.84 12.02 9.60
C ILE A 122 -3.93 11.04 10.06
N LYS A 123 -5.14 11.50 10.35
CA LYS A 123 -6.21 10.60 10.84
C LYS A 123 -6.61 9.57 9.77
N ASP A 124 -7.15 8.44 10.21
CA ASP A 124 -7.89 7.56 9.30
C ASP A 124 -9.21 8.23 8.90
N ALA A 125 -9.67 8.01 7.66
CA ALA A 125 -10.90 8.61 7.14
C ALA A 125 -12.13 8.36 8.02
N THR A 126 -12.22 7.18 8.67
CA THR A 126 -13.31 6.84 9.60
C THR A 126 -13.38 7.74 10.83
N HIS A 127 -12.29 8.45 11.15
CA HIS A 127 -12.21 9.41 12.25
C HIS A 127 -12.40 10.86 11.79
N ILE A 128 -12.64 11.09 10.50
CA ILE A 128 -12.92 12.42 9.94
C ILE A 128 -14.45 12.59 9.84
N PRO A 129 -15.06 13.53 10.58
CA PRO A 129 -16.51 13.71 10.59
C PRO A 129 -17.12 13.89 9.20
N GLY A 130 -18.05 12.98 8.87
CA GLY A 130 -18.79 12.95 7.63
C GLY A 130 -17.94 12.68 6.37
N TYR A 131 -16.71 12.20 6.51
CA TYR A 131 -15.95 11.73 5.34
C TYR A 131 -16.69 10.52 4.73
N PRO A 132 -16.87 10.47 3.40
CA PRO A 132 -17.65 9.40 2.79
C PRO A 132 -16.95 8.04 2.89
N ILE A 133 -17.74 7.00 3.08
CA ILE A 133 -17.30 5.61 3.01
C ILE A 133 -18.04 4.98 1.84
N GLY A 134 -17.30 4.42 0.88
CA GLY A 134 -17.89 3.70 -0.24
C GLY A 134 -17.37 2.26 -0.33
N PHE A 135 -18.12 1.45 -1.07
CA PHE A 135 -17.82 0.04 -1.32
C PHE A 135 -17.38 -0.22 -2.77
N ASP A 136 -17.51 0.79 -3.62
CA ASP A 136 -17.10 0.83 -5.03
C ASP A 136 -15.93 1.81 -5.23
N GLY A 137 -15.51 2.09 -6.46
CA GLY A 137 -14.44 3.07 -6.71
C GLY A 137 -13.04 2.69 -6.19
N THR A 138 -12.21 3.70 -5.98
CA THR A 138 -10.79 3.57 -5.66
C THR A 138 -10.56 3.81 -4.17
N GLN A 139 -10.19 2.75 -3.47
CA GLN A 139 -9.69 2.82 -2.10
C GLN A 139 -8.15 2.94 -2.11
N TYR A 140 -7.64 3.90 -1.36
CA TYR A 140 -6.22 4.03 -1.06
C TYR A 140 -5.95 3.58 0.37
N ILE A 141 -5.05 2.63 0.56
CA ILE A 141 -4.63 2.16 1.89
C ILE A 141 -3.19 2.56 2.10
N PHE A 142 -2.92 3.23 3.21
CA PHE A 142 -1.59 3.61 3.65
C PHE A 142 -1.16 2.64 4.73
N GLU A 143 -0.04 1.97 4.46
CA GLU A 143 0.62 1.06 5.36
C GLU A 143 1.97 1.69 5.74
N VAL A 144 2.10 2.06 7.01
CA VAL A 144 3.25 2.77 7.54
C VAL A 144 3.91 1.92 8.60
N PHE A 145 5.17 1.56 8.36
CA PHE A 145 6.04 0.96 9.35
C PHE A 145 7.12 1.96 9.73
N THR A 146 7.29 2.16 11.02
CA THR A 146 8.45 2.85 11.60
C THR A 146 9.01 1.96 12.70
N ASN A 147 10.24 2.24 13.16
CA ASN A 147 10.95 1.44 14.17
C ASN A 147 10.06 0.89 15.31
N ASN A 148 9.05 1.65 15.79
CA ASN A 148 8.21 1.24 16.93
C ASN A 148 6.69 1.26 16.66
N ARG A 149 6.25 1.55 15.43
CA ARG A 149 4.83 1.70 15.11
C ARG A 149 4.49 1.07 13.77
N TYR A 150 3.44 0.27 13.78
CA TYR A 150 2.78 -0.19 12.58
C TYR A 150 1.40 0.43 12.52
N ARG A 151 1.07 1.01 11.37
CA ARG A 151 -0.17 1.72 11.16
C ARG A 151 -0.77 1.41 9.81
N LEU A 152 -2.07 1.15 9.82
CA LEU A 152 -2.89 1.08 8.63
C LEU A 152 -4.01 2.09 8.72
N TYR A 153 -4.24 2.82 7.63
CA TYR A 153 -5.40 3.67 7.47
C TYR A 153 -5.78 3.78 6.00
N ALA A 154 -7.03 4.14 5.71
CA ALA A 154 -7.54 4.17 4.36
C ALA A 154 -8.37 5.41 4.05
N TYR A 155 -8.41 5.75 2.76
CA TYR A 155 -9.21 6.82 2.20
C TYR A 155 -9.94 6.32 0.97
N TRP A 156 -11.25 6.51 0.96
CA TRP A 156 -12.10 6.21 -0.19
C TRP A 156 -12.19 7.44 -1.11
N GLU A 157 -11.87 7.26 -2.40
CA GLU A 157 -11.96 8.29 -3.45
C GLU A 157 -11.35 9.67 -3.07
N PRO A 158 -10.18 9.75 -2.42
CA PRO A 158 -9.63 11.03 -1.96
C PRO A 158 -9.30 11.99 -3.11
N LEU A 159 -9.07 11.49 -4.33
CA LEU A 159 -8.77 12.30 -5.51
C LEU A 159 -10.03 12.80 -6.25
N ASN A 160 -11.22 12.33 -5.90
CA ASN A 160 -12.46 12.76 -6.55
C ASN A 160 -13.00 14.03 -5.90
N ASP A 161 -13.05 15.15 -6.63
CA ASP A 161 -13.49 16.45 -6.10
C ASP A 161 -14.92 16.47 -5.57
N HIS A 162 -15.78 15.55 -6.04
CA HIS A 162 -17.16 15.45 -5.55
C HIS A 162 -17.25 14.80 -4.16
N TYR A 163 -16.37 13.84 -3.88
CA TYR A 163 -16.39 13.06 -2.62
C TYR A 163 -15.35 13.55 -1.61
N ALA A 164 -14.24 14.08 -2.09
CA ALA A 164 -13.17 14.57 -1.25
C ALA A 164 -13.64 15.80 -0.46
N LYS A 165 -13.14 15.90 0.77
CA LYS A 165 -13.25 17.09 1.62
C LYS A 165 -11.90 17.82 1.66
N PRO A 166 -11.46 18.47 0.57
CA PRO A 166 -10.11 19.03 0.47
C PRO A 166 -9.85 20.19 1.44
N ASP A 167 -10.90 20.75 2.04
CA ASP A 167 -10.84 21.72 3.12
C ASP A 167 -10.39 21.10 4.46
N VAL A 168 -10.50 19.78 4.62
CA VAL A 168 -9.96 19.06 5.77
C VAL A 168 -8.45 18.86 5.57
N PRO A 169 -7.58 19.36 6.48
CA PRO A 169 -6.12 19.30 6.32
C PRO A 169 -5.56 17.90 6.07
N ASP A 170 -6.07 16.89 6.79
CA ASP A 170 -5.65 15.49 6.61
C ASP A 170 -5.92 14.99 5.18
N VAL A 171 -7.11 15.31 4.63
CA VAL A 171 -7.50 14.95 3.27
C VAL A 171 -6.68 15.71 2.23
N ALA A 172 -6.43 17.00 2.46
CA ALA A 172 -5.59 17.82 1.59
C ALA A 172 -4.17 17.25 1.46
N ASN A 173 -3.58 16.82 2.58
CA ASN A 173 -2.26 16.19 2.61
C ASN A 173 -2.24 14.85 1.86
N VAL A 174 -3.25 13.99 2.09
CA VAL A 174 -3.42 12.74 1.32
C VAL A 174 -3.47 13.02 -0.17
N ARG A 175 -4.32 13.97 -0.60
CA ARG A 175 -4.47 14.33 -2.01
C ARG A 175 -3.15 14.81 -2.61
N LYS A 176 -2.45 15.70 -1.92
CA LYS A 176 -1.16 16.23 -2.37
C LYS A 176 -0.15 15.11 -2.62
N ILE A 177 -0.03 14.16 -1.68
CA ILE A 177 0.85 13.00 -1.82
C ILE A 177 0.43 12.11 -2.98
N LEU A 178 -0.85 11.80 -3.11
CA LEU A 178 -1.34 10.94 -4.18
C LEU A 178 -1.08 11.58 -5.56
N HIS A 179 -1.40 12.86 -5.75
CA HIS A 179 -1.05 13.57 -6.99
C HIS A 179 0.45 13.51 -7.28
N ARG A 180 1.29 13.77 -6.27
CA ARG A 180 2.75 13.71 -6.40
C ARG A 180 3.24 12.33 -6.85
N LEU A 181 2.71 11.26 -6.26
CA LEU A 181 3.04 9.89 -6.64
C LEU A 181 2.60 9.57 -8.07
N HIS A 182 1.37 9.97 -8.45
CA HIS A 182 0.85 9.78 -9.81
C HIS A 182 1.73 10.47 -10.85
N GLU A 183 2.08 11.73 -10.61
CA GLU A 183 2.89 12.56 -11.53
C GLU A 183 4.34 12.08 -11.65
N GLU A 184 5.04 11.88 -10.52
CA GLU A 184 6.47 11.54 -10.53
C GLU A 184 6.73 10.10 -11.00
N LEU A 185 5.74 9.21 -10.83
CA LEU A 185 5.92 7.80 -11.13
C LEU A 185 5.18 7.36 -12.41
N GLY A 186 4.23 8.13 -12.96
CA GLY A 186 3.42 7.67 -14.10
C GLY A 186 2.64 6.40 -13.77
N LEU A 187 1.94 6.42 -12.63
CA LEU A 187 1.35 5.24 -12.02
C LEU A 187 0.30 4.57 -12.92
N TRP A 188 -0.55 5.38 -13.56
CA TRP A 188 -1.60 4.88 -14.42
C TRP A 188 -1.07 4.28 -15.72
N GLU A 189 -0.12 4.96 -16.37
CA GLU A 189 0.54 4.51 -17.60
C GLU A 189 1.32 3.22 -17.36
N SER A 190 2.02 3.13 -16.23
CA SER A 190 2.72 1.94 -15.75
C SER A 190 1.75 0.76 -15.60
N PHE A 191 0.58 0.98 -14.99
CA PHE A 191 -0.42 -0.06 -14.82
C PHE A 191 -1.05 -0.49 -16.15
N ILE A 192 -1.44 0.47 -17.02
CA ILE A 192 -2.00 0.19 -18.35
C ILE A 192 -1.03 -0.66 -19.16
N THR A 193 0.26 -0.31 -19.17
CA THR A 193 1.28 -1.04 -19.91
C THR A 193 1.36 -2.49 -19.44
N PHE A 194 1.38 -2.72 -18.13
CA PHE A 194 1.34 -4.07 -17.56
C PHE A 194 0.07 -4.82 -17.97
N ARG A 195 -1.11 -4.22 -17.78
CA ARG A 195 -2.41 -4.80 -18.15
C ARG A 195 -2.47 -5.19 -19.63
N ASP A 196 -1.97 -4.32 -20.51
CA ASP A 196 -2.02 -4.48 -21.95
C ASP A 196 -0.93 -5.44 -22.46
N SER A 197 0.06 -5.80 -21.63
CA SER A 197 1.01 -6.88 -21.92
C SER A 197 0.45 -8.28 -21.65
N LEU A 198 -0.63 -8.41 -20.87
CA LEU A 198 -1.16 -9.72 -20.47
C LEU A 198 -1.63 -10.54 -21.69
N PRO A 199 -1.50 -11.88 -21.69
CA PRO A 199 -2.07 -12.70 -22.75
C PRO A 199 -3.62 -12.68 -22.72
N PRO A 200 -4.30 -13.24 -23.74
CA PRO A 200 -5.73 -13.45 -23.69
C PRO A 200 -6.16 -14.26 -22.46
N GLY A 201 -7.28 -13.89 -21.84
CA GLY A 201 -7.77 -14.52 -20.62
C GLY A 201 -8.80 -13.69 -19.84
N ASN A 202 -9.21 -14.21 -18.70
CA ASN A 202 -10.12 -13.55 -17.76
C ASN A 202 -9.31 -13.02 -16.59
N TYR A 203 -9.53 -11.75 -16.25
CA TYR A 203 -8.76 -11.02 -15.26
C TYR A 203 -9.66 -10.18 -14.38
N SER A 204 -9.18 -9.80 -13.20
CA SER A 204 -9.84 -8.81 -12.35
C SER A 204 -8.83 -7.99 -11.56
N TYR A 205 -9.14 -6.72 -11.35
CA TYR A 205 -8.31 -5.77 -10.61
C TYR A 205 -9.18 -4.61 -10.12
N GLY A 206 -8.96 -4.09 -8.91
CA GLY A 206 -9.71 -2.92 -8.40
C GLY A 206 -11.25 -3.00 -8.53
N GLY A 207 -11.84 -4.19 -8.35
CA GLY A 207 -13.29 -4.40 -8.53
C GLY A 207 -13.77 -4.54 -9.98
N ILE A 208 -12.88 -4.39 -10.96
CA ILE A 208 -13.17 -4.51 -12.40
C ILE A 208 -12.90 -5.95 -12.84
N ASN A 209 -13.82 -6.53 -13.63
CA ASN A 209 -13.61 -7.76 -14.37
C ASN A 209 -13.29 -7.44 -15.83
N MET A 210 -12.27 -8.09 -16.38
CA MET A 210 -11.77 -7.86 -17.73
C MET A 210 -11.61 -9.18 -18.49
N ILE A 211 -12.07 -9.22 -19.74
CA ILE A 211 -11.81 -10.33 -20.67
C ILE A 211 -10.91 -9.80 -21.77
N LYS A 212 -9.73 -10.39 -21.92
CA LYS A 212 -8.81 -10.09 -23.02
C LYS A 212 -8.95 -11.15 -24.10
N LEU A 213 -9.35 -10.73 -25.29
CA LEU A 213 -9.52 -11.60 -26.44
C LEU A 213 -8.18 -11.79 -27.18
N LYS A 214 -8.06 -12.88 -27.92
CA LYS A 214 -6.94 -13.07 -28.85
C LYS A 214 -7.13 -12.12 -30.02
N ASP A 215 -6.09 -11.36 -30.37
CA ASP A 215 -6.11 -10.53 -31.57
C ASP A 215 -6.42 -11.42 -32.77
N LYS A 216 -7.41 -11.02 -33.57
CA LYS A 216 -7.62 -11.64 -34.87
C LYS A 216 -6.45 -11.19 -35.74
N ILE A 217 -5.55 -12.12 -36.03
CA ILE A 217 -4.53 -11.91 -37.06
C ILE A 217 -5.33 -11.71 -38.37
N ASN A 218 -5.29 -10.50 -38.90
CA ASN A 218 -5.80 -10.17 -40.24
C ASN A 218 -4.76 -10.54 -41.29
#